data_AF-A0A0X8XY81-F1
#
_entry.id   AF-A0A0X8XY81-F1
#
_cell.length_a   1.000
_cell.length_b   1.000
_cell.length_c   1.000
_cell.angle_alpha   90.00
_cell.angle_beta   90.00
_cell.angle_gamma   90.00
#
_symmetry.space_group_name_H-M   'P 1'
#
loop_
_entity.id
_entity.type
_entity.pdbx_description
1 polymer ?
#
loop_
_entity_poly.entity_id
_entity_poly.type
_entity_poly.pdbx_seq_one_letter_code
_entity_poly.pdbx_strand_id
1 'polypeptide(L)' 'MKVLVRTPEGVEEVRDVDAEYIIPGDLLDDGSLVLGLWDELSDDDYLAIGLYD' A
#
# COMPACT_ATOMS: atom_id res chain seq x y z
N MET A 1 3.23 2.98 9.78
CA MET A 1 2.20 3.51 8.85
C MET A 1 1.77 2.40 7.91
N LYS A 2 0.49 2.29 7.53
CA LYS A 2 0.07 1.33 6.50
C LYS A 2 0.13 1.95 5.11
N VAL A 3 0.63 1.22 4.13
CA VAL A 3 0.71 1.67 2.74
C VAL A 3 0.28 0.54 1.81
N LEU A 4 -0.38 0.90 0.71
CA LEU A 4 -0.63 0.00 -0.40
C LEU A 4 0.63 -0.02 -1.27
N VAL A 5 1.19 -1.20 -1.49
CA VAL A 5 2.36 -1.39 -2.34
C VAL A 5 2.08 -2.39 -3.44
N ARG A 6 2.78 -2.24 -4.56
CA ARG A 6 2.84 -3.21 -5.63
C ARG A 6 4.23 -3.85 -5.67
N THR A 7 4.28 -5.14 -5.43
CA THR A 7 5.51 -5.92 -5.51
C THR A 7 6.04 -5.96 -6.95
N PRO A 8 7.33 -6.27 -7.15
CA PRO A 8 7.89 -6.48 -8.49
C PRO A 8 7.23 -7.65 -9.26
N GLU A 9 6.56 -8.57 -8.55
CA GLU A 9 5.75 -9.64 -9.15
C GLU A 9 4.38 -9.13 -9.64
N GLY A 10 4.06 -7.87 -9.38
CA GLY A 10 2.85 -7.20 -9.80
C GLY A 10 1.67 -7.35 -8.84
N VAL A 11 1.88 -7.96 -7.67
CA VAL A 11 0.88 -8.17 -6.62
C VAL A 11 0.72 -6.91 -5.79
N GLU A 12 -0.53 -6.49 -5.57
CA GLU A 12 -0.88 -5.34 -4.73
C GLU A 12 -1.24 -5.83 -3.32
N GLU A 13 -0.55 -5.33 -2.30
CA GLU A 13 -0.78 -5.71 -0.91
C GLU A 13 -0.59 -4.52 0.04
N VAL A 14 -1.27 -4.56 1.19
CA VAL A 14 -1.15 -3.54 2.23
C VAL A 14 -0.11 -3.99 3.24
N ARG A 15 0.89 -3.15 3.48
CA ARG A 15 1.97 -3.42 4.45
C ARG A 15 2.08 -2.33 5.49
N ASP A 16 2.39 -2.76 6.71
CA ASP A 16 2.85 -1.88 7.77
C ASP A 16 4.34 -1.58 7.54
N VAL A 17 4.63 -0.31 7.26
CA VAL A 17 5.97 0.24 7.08
C VAL A 17 6.32 1.17 8.24
N ASP A 18 7.46 0.93 8.85
CA ASP A 18 8.01 1.77 9.92
C ASP A 18 8.91 2.84 9.29
N ALA A 19 8.29 3.80 8.61
CA ALA A 19 8.98 4.92 8.00
C ALA A 19 8.31 6.23 8.42
N GLU A 20 9.11 7.22 8.80
CA GLU A 20 8.63 8.56 9.17
C GLU A 20 8.04 9.32 7.98
N TYR A 21 8.45 8.98 6.74
CA TYR A 21 8.01 9.67 5.52
C TYR A 21 8.01 8.71 4.33
N ILE A 22 6.82 8.26 3.91
CA ILE A 22 6.61 7.54 2.65
C ILE A 22 5.58 8.30 1.83
N ILE A 23 5.78 8.36 0.52
CA ILE A 23 4.86 9.00 -0.43
C ILE A 23 4.45 8.01 -1.54
N PRO A 24 3.25 8.14 -2.10
CA PRO A 24 2.87 7.41 -3.30
C PRO A 24 3.86 7.65 -4.45
N GLY A 25 4.29 6.58 -5.11
CA GLY A 25 5.32 6.58 -6.15
C GLY A 25 6.72 6.28 -5.64
N ASP A 26 6.92 6.15 -4.33
CA ASP A 26 8.22 5.76 -3.76
C ASP A 26 8.52 4.27 -3.98
N LEU A 27 9.80 3.92 -4.07
CA LEU A 27 10.24 2.53 -4.24
C LEU A 27 10.91 2.04 -2.95
N LEU A 28 10.34 1.01 -2.36
CA LEU A 28 10.87 0.37 -1.15
C LEU A 28 12.12 -0.46 -1.45
N ASP A 29 12.92 -0.74 -0.41
CA ASP A 29 14.16 -1.53 -0.51
C ASP A 29 13.96 -2.95 -1.07
N ASP A 30 12.76 -3.53 -0.94
CA ASP A 30 12.42 -4.84 -1.52
C ASP A 30 11.98 -4.75 -3.00
N GLY A 31 12.03 -3.55 -3.61
CA GLY A 31 11.61 -3.29 -4.98
C GLY A 31 10.10 -3.10 -5.13
N SER A 32 9.37 -2.97 -4.02
CA SER A 32 7.93 -2.72 -4.01
C SER A 32 7.64 -1.24 -4.24
N LEU A 33 6.72 -0.93 -5.15
CA LEU A 33 6.29 0.43 -5.46
C LEU A 33 5.12 0.84 -4.56
N VAL A 34 5.24 1.95 -3.85
CA VAL A 34 4.15 2.50 -3.04
C VAL A 34 3.08 3.08 -3.96
N LEU A 35 1.87 2.57 -3.90
CA LEU A 35 0.73 3.05 -4.68
C LEU A 35 -0.08 4.11 -3.92
N GLY A 36 -0.13 4.02 -2.60
CA GLY A 36 -0.97 4.91 -1.78
C GLY A 36 -0.71 4.74 -0.29
N LEU A 37 -1.04 5.77 0.49
CA LEU A 37 -1.04 5.69 1.95
C LEU A 37 -2.39 5.15 2.41
N TRP A 38 -2.38 4.13 3.24
CA TRP A 38 -3.60 3.48 3.71
C TRP A 38 -4.36 4.33 4.74
N ASP A 39 -3.65 5.20 5.48
CA ASP A 39 -4.24 6.09 6.49
C ASP A 39 -5.19 7.14 5.86
N GLU A 40 -5.07 7.38 4.56
CA GLU A 40 -5.92 8.29 3.78
C GLU A 40 -7.07 7.58 3.05
N LEU A 41 -7.13 6.24 3.12
CA LEU A 41 -8.24 5.43 2.61
C LEU A 41 -9.25 5.24 3.75
N SER A 42 -10.38 5.95 3.66
CA SER A 42 -11.52 5.80 4.58
C SER A 42 -11.99 4.34 4.59
N ASP A 43 -12.55 3.87 5.70
CA ASP A 43 -13.12 2.52 5.88
C ASP A 43 -14.10 2.08 4.76
N ASP A 44 -14.59 3.03 3.95
CA ASP A 44 -15.45 2.81 2.78
C ASP A 44 -14.73 2.33 1.50
N ASP A 45 -13.42 2.51 1.35
CA ASP A 45 -12.65 2.08 0.16
C ASP A 45 -12.23 0.60 0.19
N TYR A 46 -12.44 -0.07 1.34
CA TYR A 46 -12.22 -1.51 1.49
C TYR A 46 -13.11 -2.36 0.55
N LEU A 47 -14.20 -1.77 0.02
CA LEU A 47 -15.10 -2.45 -0.92
C LEU A 47 -14.52 -2.58 -2.33
N ALA A 48 -13.55 -1.74 -2.72
CA ALA A 48 -13.01 -1.72 -4.08
C ALA A 48 -11.82 -2.69 -4.30
N ILE A 49 -11.17 -3.15 -3.23
CA ILE A 49 -9.96 -3.98 -3.30
C ILE A 49 -10.27 -5.48 -3.10
N GLY A 50 -11.55 -5.88 -3.05
CA GLY A 50 -11.95 -7.30 -3.14
C GLY A 50 -11.40 -8.19 -2.02
N LEU A 51 -11.25 -7.65 -0.80
CA LEU A 51 -10.73 -8.38 0.37
C LEU A 51 -11.81 -9.12 1.19
N TYR A 52 -12.98 -9.43 0.61
CA TYR A 52 -13.94 -10.35 1.23
C TYR A 52 -14.38 -11.44 0.25
N ASP A 53 -14.27 -12.69 0.74
CA ASP A 53 -14.66 -13.97 0.11
C ASP A 53 -16.13 -14.01 -0.35
#